data_AF-A0A7Z7K9M8-F1
#
_entry.id   AF-A0A7Z7K9M8-F1
#
_cell.length_a   1.000
_cell.length_b   1.000
_cell.length_c   1.000
_cell.angle_alpha   90.00
_cell.angle_beta   90.00
_cell.angle_gamma   90.00
#
_symmetry.space_group_name_H-M   'P 1'
#
loop_
_entity.id
_entity.type
_entity.pdbx_description
1 polymer ?
#
loop_
_entity_poly.entity_id
_entity_poly.type
_entity_poly.pdbx_seq_one_letter_code
_entity_poly.pdbx_strand_id
1 'polypeptide(L)'
;MLILFYSHEEVVGITRDDFIKYLLIYFPFFIYFHELGHITFFKYFGRRVDKIGFKLNYIFPSFYVRMNDTYMLSKKEKIVVHLGGIFFSLILNNIMFTLGVCLKCTILIYLAKYMAIDILYNSIPLMNSDGYKVIIATRGVLEAKSFNENSMLVKVIKLCNIIFVILYTVWFIFNI
;
A
#
# COMPACT_ATOMS: atom_id res chain seq x y z
N MET A 1 11.43 11.54 -11.03
CA MET A 1 10.56 11.32 -12.21
C MET A 1 9.12 11.85 -12.02
N LEU A 2 8.46 11.68 -10.85
CA LEU A 2 7.14 12.31 -10.59
C LEU A 2 7.20 13.80 -10.20
N ILE A 3 8.35 14.27 -9.70
CA ILE A 3 8.64 15.71 -9.52
C ILE A 3 8.66 16.45 -10.88
N LEU A 4 8.99 15.74 -11.97
CA LEU A 4 8.99 16.29 -13.34
C LEU A 4 7.57 16.40 -13.95
N PHE A 5 6.58 15.68 -13.43
CA PHE A 5 5.18 15.86 -13.86
C PHE A 5 4.57 17.17 -13.33
N TYR A 6 5.25 17.81 -12.38
CA TYR A 6 4.83 19.06 -11.75
C TYR A 6 5.62 20.27 -12.27
N SER A 7 6.61 20.08 -13.16
CA SER A 7 7.35 21.20 -13.75
C SER A 7 6.58 21.98 -14.83
N HIS A 8 5.29 21.68 -15.01
CA HIS A 8 4.37 22.60 -15.68
C HIS A 8 3.65 23.43 -14.62
N GLU A 9 4.37 24.47 -14.21
CA GLU A 9 3.94 25.54 -13.32
C GLU A 9 2.54 26.07 -13.68
N GLU A 10 1.74 26.32 -12.65
CA GLU A 10 0.55 27.20 -12.64
C GLU A 10 -0.77 26.79 -13.31
N VAL A 11 -0.87 25.70 -14.08
CA VAL A 11 -2.11 25.43 -14.85
C VAL A 11 -3.38 25.21 -13.98
N VAL A 12 -3.25 24.99 -12.66
CA VAL A 12 -4.39 24.63 -11.80
C VAL A 12 -4.44 25.33 -10.42
N GLY A 13 -3.62 26.36 -10.18
CA GLY A 13 -3.71 27.20 -8.97
C GLY A 13 -3.42 26.51 -7.63
N ILE A 14 -2.91 25.28 -7.63
CA ILE A 14 -2.40 24.60 -6.43
C ILE A 14 -0.89 24.71 -6.50
N THR A 15 -0.25 25.26 -5.46
CA THR A 15 1.22 25.31 -5.36
C THR A 15 1.79 23.96 -4.93
N ARG A 16 3.08 23.73 -5.18
CA ARG A 16 3.74 22.48 -4.81
C ARG A 16 3.67 22.24 -3.31
N ASP A 17 3.87 23.31 -2.55
CA ASP A 17 3.93 23.28 -1.10
C ASP A 17 2.55 23.02 -0.49
N ASP A 18 1.48 23.58 -1.08
CA ASP A 18 0.12 23.26 -0.70
C ASP A 18 -0.19 21.78 -0.93
N PHE A 19 0.15 21.26 -2.12
CA PHE A 19 -0.06 19.84 -2.41
C PHE A 19 0.66 18.94 -1.40
N ILE A 20 1.94 19.21 -1.13
CA ILE A 20 2.74 18.45 -0.16
C ILE A 20 2.10 18.53 1.24
N LYS A 21 1.67 19.72 1.67
CA LYS A 21 1.02 19.92 2.97
C LYS A 21 -0.25 19.09 3.11
N TYR A 22 -1.15 19.14 2.13
CA TYR A 22 -2.38 18.35 2.17
C TYR A 22 -2.10 16.84 2.05
N LEU A 23 -1.09 16.45 1.26
CA LEU A 23 -0.66 15.06 1.14
C LEU A 23 -0.16 14.52 2.49
N LEU A 24 0.67 15.27 3.21
CA LEU A 24 1.18 14.87 4.53
C LEU A 24 0.06 14.66 5.56
N ILE A 25 -1.04 15.41 5.44
CA ILE A 25 -2.22 15.26 6.30
C ILE A 25 -3.07 14.06 5.86
N TYR A 26 -3.30 13.91 4.56
CA TYR A 26 -4.18 12.87 4.01
C TYR A 26 -3.56 11.47 4.04
N PHE A 27 -2.25 11.37 3.83
CA PHE A 27 -1.56 10.09 3.69
C PHE A 27 -1.67 9.18 4.93
N PRO A 28 -1.48 9.66 6.19
CA PRO A 28 -1.71 8.83 7.38
C PRO A 28 -3.16 8.36 7.51
N PHE A 29 -4.12 9.22 7.13
CA PHE A 29 -5.54 8.88 7.15
C PHE A 29 -5.86 7.79 6.13
N PHE A 30 -5.26 7.86 4.95
CA PHE A 30 -5.39 6.83 3.93
C PHE A 30 -4.84 5.48 4.39
N ILE A 31 -3.63 5.46 4.97
CA ILE A 31 -3.03 4.25 5.55
C ILE A 31 -3.94 3.67 6.64
N TYR A 32 -4.48 4.52 7.51
CA TYR A 32 -5.38 4.09 8.56
C TYR A 32 -6.62 3.39 7.98
N PHE A 33 -7.25 3.95 6.94
CA PHE A 33 -8.39 3.33 6.27
C PHE A 33 -8.03 2.00 5.58
N HIS A 34 -6.84 1.90 5.00
CA HIS A 34 -6.32 0.66 4.44
C HIS A 34 -6.20 -0.44 5.52
N GLU A 35 -5.53 -0.15 6.63
CA GLU A 35 -5.37 -1.09 7.73
C GLU A 35 -6.71 -1.48 8.39
N LEU A 36 -7.66 -0.53 8.46
CA LEU A 36 -9.02 -0.80 8.89
C LEU A 36 -9.72 -1.85 8.01
N GLY A 37 -9.46 -1.85 6.71
CA GLY A 37 -9.99 -2.87 5.79
C GLY A 37 -9.56 -4.27 6.18
N HIS A 38 -8.26 -4.48 6.41
CA HIS A 38 -7.75 -5.76 6.89
C HIS A 38 -8.37 -6.15 8.24
N ILE A 39 -8.39 -5.23 9.21
CA ILE A 39 -8.97 -5.48 10.53
C ILE A 39 -10.44 -5.91 10.41
N THR A 40 -11.20 -5.25 9.54
CA THR A 40 -12.64 -5.49 9.38
C THR A 40 -12.89 -6.92 8.92
N PHE A 41 -12.22 -7.36 7.84
CA PHE A 41 -12.37 -8.73 7.37
C PHE A 41 -11.76 -9.76 8.32
N PHE A 42 -10.67 -9.41 9.01
CA PHE A 42 -10.06 -10.29 10.00
C PHE A 42 -11.02 -10.60 11.16
N LYS A 43 -11.69 -9.57 11.68
CA LYS A 43 -12.74 -9.69 12.69
C LYS A 43 -13.99 -10.39 12.15
N TYR A 44 -14.36 -10.12 10.90
CA TYR A 44 -15.49 -10.80 10.24
C TYR A 44 -15.34 -12.32 10.22
N PHE A 45 -14.11 -12.82 10.04
CA PHE A 45 -13.80 -14.26 10.14
C PHE A 45 -13.56 -14.76 11.57
N GLY A 46 -14.00 -14.02 12.58
CA GLY A 46 -13.96 -14.44 13.99
C GLY A 46 -12.58 -14.38 14.64
N ARG A 47 -11.60 -13.71 14.01
CA ARG A 47 -10.25 -13.55 14.57
C ARG A 47 -10.14 -12.26 15.37
N ARG A 48 -9.30 -12.28 16.41
CA ARG A 48 -9.02 -11.10 17.24
C ARG A 48 -7.69 -10.49 16.81
N VAL A 49 -7.68 -9.18 16.64
CA VAL A 49 -6.46 -8.44 16.35
C VAL A 49 -5.62 -8.41 17.63
N ASP A 50 -4.36 -8.87 17.56
CA ASP A 50 -3.51 -8.98 18.74
C ASP A 50 -3.02 -7.61 19.22
N LYS A 51 -2.48 -6.81 18.29
CA LYS A 51 -1.96 -5.46 18.56
C LYS A 51 -2.17 -4.57 17.35
N ILE A 52 -2.60 -3.34 17.59
CA ILE A 52 -2.61 -2.26 16.62
C ILE A 52 -1.53 -1.28 17.09
N GLY A 53 -0.62 -0.86 16.20
CA GLY A 53 0.43 0.07 16.59
C GLY A 53 1.12 0.76 15.42
N PHE A 54 2.09 1.61 15.74
CA PHE A 54 2.99 2.22 14.77
C PHE A 54 4.31 1.45 14.73
N LYS A 55 4.83 1.18 13.53
CA LYS A 55 6.16 0.63 13.30
C LYS A 55 6.87 1.41 12.21
N LEU A 56 8.13 1.74 12.43
CA LEU A 56 9.00 2.24 11.36
C LEU A 56 9.43 1.06 10.48
N ASN A 57 8.96 1.02 9.23
CA ASN A 57 9.50 0.12 8.21
C ASN A 57 10.56 0.90 7.42
N TYR A 58 11.83 0.57 7.64
CA TYR A 58 12.98 1.26 7.07
C TYR A 58 13.06 2.74 7.49
N ILE A 59 12.50 3.67 6.70
CA ILE A 59 12.61 5.13 6.94
C ILE A 59 11.21 5.77 7.13
N PHE A 60 10.13 5.07 6.80
CA PHE A 60 8.77 5.61 6.85
C PHE A 60 7.96 5.03 8.02
N PRO A 61 7.21 5.88 8.76
CA PRO A 61 6.25 5.39 9.75
C PRO A 61 5.13 4.63 9.03
N SER A 62 4.99 3.35 9.34
CA SER A 62 3.91 2.49 8.88
C SER A 62 3.00 2.19 10.07
N PHE A 63 1.71 2.44 9.90
CA PHE A 63 0.72 1.87 10.81
C PHE A 63 0.72 0.37 10.55
N TYR A 64 0.85 -0.46 11.59
CA TYR A 64 0.84 -1.90 11.43
C TYR A 64 -0.19 -2.52 12.35
N VAL A 65 -0.91 -3.49 11.80
CA VAL A 65 -1.81 -4.33 12.56
C VAL A 65 -1.15 -5.71 12.69
N ARG A 66 -0.80 -6.08 13.92
CA ARG A 66 -0.30 -7.42 14.21
C ARG A 66 -1.47 -8.39 14.20
N MET A 67 -1.49 -9.24 13.18
CA MET A 67 -2.42 -10.35 13.04
C MET A 67 -1.62 -11.67 13.12
N ASN A 68 -1.13 -12.06 14.31
CA ASN A 68 -0.39 -13.33 14.39
C ASN A 68 -1.30 -14.52 14.05
N ASP A 69 -2.60 -14.40 14.33
CA ASP A 69 -3.60 -15.42 14.01
C ASP A 69 -3.95 -15.53 12.50
N THR A 70 -3.29 -14.75 11.62
CA THR A 70 -3.49 -14.89 10.16
C THR A 70 -3.18 -16.30 9.69
N TYR A 71 -2.24 -17.01 10.33
CA TYR A 71 -1.91 -18.39 9.97
C TYR A 71 -3.08 -19.36 10.18
N MET A 72 -3.97 -19.07 11.15
CA MET A 72 -5.13 -19.90 11.48
C MET A 72 -6.30 -19.72 10.51
N LEU A 73 -6.25 -18.70 9.65
CA LEU A 73 -7.25 -18.49 8.61
C LEU A 73 -7.15 -19.53 7.49
N SER A 74 -8.31 -19.90 6.93
CA SER A 74 -8.36 -20.69 5.71
C SER A 74 -7.76 -19.91 4.54
N LYS A 75 -7.41 -20.63 3.48
CA LYS A 75 -6.84 -20.03 2.26
C LYS A 75 -7.69 -18.90 1.70
N LYS A 76 -9.01 -19.09 1.64
CA LYS A 76 -9.96 -18.09 1.10
C LYS A 76 -10.07 -16.88 2.03
N GLU A 77 -10.11 -17.12 3.34
CA GLU A 77 -10.14 -16.04 4.33
C GLU A 77 -8.90 -15.16 4.27
N LYS A 78 -7.69 -15.76 4.15
CA LYS A 78 -6.44 -15.01 3.98
C LYS A 78 -6.50 -14.07 2.77
N ILE A 79 -7.00 -14.56 1.63
CA ILE A 79 -7.15 -13.75 0.42
C ILE A 79 -8.09 -12.57 0.68
N VAL A 80 -9.26 -12.81 1.28
CA VAL A 80 -10.23 -11.73 1.56
C VAL A 80 -9.64 -10.71 2.54
N VAL A 81 -8.95 -11.16 3.59
CA VAL A 81 -8.30 -10.26 4.56
C VAL A 81 -7.26 -9.39 3.87
N HIS A 82 -6.36 -9.97 3.07
CA HIS A 82 -5.33 -9.20 2.34
C HIS A 82 -5.92 -8.29 1.25
N LEU A 83 -7.01 -8.67 0.58
CA LEU A 83 -7.71 -7.77 -0.34
C LEU A 83 -8.50 -6.67 0.39
N GLY A 84 -8.75 -6.84 1.69
CA GLY A 84 -9.50 -5.90 2.51
C GLY A 84 -8.91 -4.50 2.54
N GLY A 85 -7.58 -4.39 2.65
CA GLY A 85 -6.88 -3.10 2.65
C GLY A 85 -7.04 -2.37 1.32
N ILE A 86 -6.74 -3.05 0.21
CA ILE A 86 -6.95 -2.54 -1.15
C ILE A 86 -8.42 -2.11 -1.35
N PHE A 87 -9.38 -2.91 -0.90
CA PHE A 87 -10.81 -2.60 -1.05
C PHE A 87 -11.21 -1.32 -0.31
N PHE A 88 -10.78 -1.13 0.94
CA PHE A 88 -11.06 0.08 1.69
C PHE A 88 -10.35 1.30 1.12
N SER A 89 -9.10 1.15 0.69
CA SER A 89 -8.37 2.19 -0.04
C SER A 89 -9.10 2.62 -1.30
N LEU A 90 -9.63 1.67 -2.09
CA LEU A 90 -10.42 1.97 -3.29
C LEU A 90 -11.70 2.74 -2.96
N ILE A 91 -12.45 2.34 -1.92
CA ILE A 91 -13.66 3.04 -1.49
C ILE A 91 -13.32 4.48 -1.13
N LEU A 92 -12.33 4.69 -0.24
CA LEU A 92 -11.93 6.02 0.19
C LEU A 92 -11.46 6.86 -1.01
N ASN A 93 -10.63 6.28 -1.88
CA ASN A 93 -10.11 7.01 -3.03
C ASN A 93 -11.20 7.43 -4.01
N ASN A 94 -12.19 6.58 -4.26
CA ASN A 94 -13.34 6.92 -5.10
C ASN A 94 -14.19 8.02 -4.46
N ILE A 95 -14.46 7.96 -3.15
CA ILE A 95 -15.18 9.02 -2.43
C ILE A 95 -14.45 10.35 -2.58
N MET A 96 -13.13 10.37 -2.35
CA MET A 96 -12.32 11.59 -2.45
C MET A 96 -12.29 12.15 -3.88
N PHE A 97 -12.17 11.28 -4.89
CA PHE A 97 -12.21 11.69 -6.29
C PHE A 97 -13.59 12.27 -6.66
N THR A 98 -14.67 11.57 -6.33
CA THR A 98 -16.04 12.03 -6.61
C THR A 98 -16.35 13.34 -5.92
N LEU A 99 -16.01 13.49 -4.62
CA LEU A 99 -16.16 14.75 -3.90
C LEU A 99 -15.34 15.88 -4.55
N GLY A 100 -14.11 15.59 -4.97
CA GLY A 100 -13.28 16.53 -5.71
C GLY A 100 -13.94 17.04 -6.99
N VAL A 101 -14.54 16.14 -7.77
CA VAL A 101 -15.27 16.50 -9.00
C VAL A 101 -16.54 17.30 -8.67
N CYS A 102 -17.38 16.82 -7.74
CA CYS A 102 -18.64 17.46 -7.38
C CYS A 102 -18.45 18.87 -6.79
N LEU A 103 -17.43 19.04 -5.95
CA LEU A 103 -17.12 20.32 -5.30
C LEU A 103 -16.19 21.21 -6.14
N LYS A 104 -15.78 20.76 -7.33
CA LYS A 104 -14.73 21.41 -8.15
C LYS A 104 -13.45 21.68 -7.35
N CYS A 105 -13.14 20.80 -6.41
CA CYS A 105 -12.01 20.92 -5.50
C CYS A 105 -10.81 20.17 -6.08
N THR A 106 -9.95 20.90 -6.77
CA THR A 106 -8.85 20.30 -7.52
C THR A 106 -7.87 19.54 -6.62
N ILE A 107 -7.61 20.02 -5.40
CA ILE A 107 -6.67 19.36 -4.48
C ILE A 107 -7.09 17.91 -4.16
N LEU A 108 -8.39 17.66 -3.96
CA LEU A 108 -8.89 16.32 -3.70
C LEU A 108 -8.71 15.38 -4.90
N ILE A 109 -8.90 15.90 -6.11
CA ILE A 109 -8.69 15.14 -7.35
C ILE A 109 -7.23 14.71 -7.48
N TYR A 110 -6.29 15.63 -7.22
CA TYR A 110 -4.86 15.32 -7.31
C TYR A 110 -4.40 14.37 -6.20
N LEU A 111 -4.88 14.53 -4.97
CA LEU A 111 -4.62 13.58 -3.89
C LEU A 111 -5.15 12.19 -4.24
N ALA A 112 -6.35 12.08 -4.80
CA ALA A 112 -6.92 10.79 -5.18
C ALA A 112 -6.17 10.13 -6.36
N LYS A 113 -5.70 10.93 -7.33
CA LYS A 113 -4.82 10.44 -8.40
C LYS A 113 -3.49 9.95 -7.86
N TYR A 114 -2.90 10.66 -6.91
CA TYR A 114 -1.64 10.26 -6.27
C TYR A 114 -1.82 8.96 -5.47
N MET A 115 -2.86 8.84 -4.65
CA MET A 115 -3.10 7.62 -3.88
C MET A 115 -3.54 6.44 -4.75
N ALA A 116 -4.09 6.66 -5.95
CA ALA A 116 -4.33 5.57 -6.89
C ALA A 116 -3.03 4.83 -7.27
N ILE A 117 -1.90 5.54 -7.32
CA ILE A 117 -0.58 4.93 -7.55
C ILE A 117 -0.21 4.01 -6.38
N ASP A 118 -0.46 4.43 -5.14
CA ASP A 118 -0.23 3.61 -3.94
C ASP A 118 -1.10 2.34 -3.93
N ILE A 119 -2.37 2.44 -4.34
CA ILE A 119 -3.26 1.27 -4.49
C ILE A 119 -2.72 0.30 -5.53
N LEU A 120 -2.23 0.81 -6.67
CA LEU A 120 -1.61 -0.03 -7.70
C LEU A 120 -0.36 -0.74 -7.16
N TYR A 121 0.52 -0.02 -6.46
CA TYR A 121 1.70 -0.62 -5.84
C TYR A 121 1.34 -1.72 -4.84
N ASN A 122 0.33 -1.51 -3.99
CA ASN A 122 -0.14 -2.52 -3.05
C ASN A 122 -0.80 -3.73 -3.73
N SER A 123 -1.31 -3.56 -4.96
CA SER A 123 -1.93 -4.63 -5.75
C SER A 123 -0.90 -5.49 -6.51
N ILE A 124 0.26 -4.94 -6.86
CA ILE A 124 1.33 -5.67 -7.55
C ILE A 124 2.12 -6.47 -6.50
N PRO A 125 2.59 -7.70 -6.79
CA PRO A 125 3.31 -8.55 -5.83
C PRO A 125 4.77 -8.13 -5.61
N LEU A 126 4.98 -6.88 -5.17
CA LEU A 126 6.28 -6.30 -4.86
C LEU A 126 6.38 -5.96 -3.36
N MET A 127 7.59 -6.00 -2.81
CA MET A 127 7.94 -5.47 -1.48
C MET A 127 6.97 -5.80 -0.32
N ASN A 128 6.59 -7.08 -0.15
CA ASN A 128 5.65 -7.53 0.90
C ASN A 128 4.25 -6.88 0.86
N SER A 129 3.82 -6.38 -0.29
CA SER A 129 2.47 -5.85 -0.52
C SER A 129 1.36 -6.86 -0.27
N ASP A 130 0.13 -6.36 -0.20
CA ASP A 130 -1.08 -7.17 -0.17
C ASP A 130 -1.19 -8.11 -1.37
N GLY A 131 -0.89 -7.63 -2.57
CA GLY A 131 -0.88 -8.44 -3.79
C GLY A 131 0.07 -9.63 -3.67
N TYR A 132 1.23 -9.44 -3.05
CA TYR A 132 2.16 -10.53 -2.76
C TYR A 132 1.55 -11.54 -1.77
N LYS A 133 0.95 -11.06 -0.68
CA LYS A 133 0.30 -11.92 0.32
C LYS A 133 -0.88 -12.71 -0.25
N VAL A 134 -1.67 -12.10 -1.15
CA VAL A 134 -2.74 -12.76 -1.90
C VAL A 134 -2.21 -13.89 -2.78
N ILE A 135 -1.11 -13.67 -3.53
CA ILE A 135 -0.52 -14.71 -4.38
C ILE A 135 -0.04 -15.89 -3.53
N ILE A 136 0.63 -15.61 -2.41
CA ILE A 136 1.11 -16.65 -1.50
C ILE A 136 -0.06 -17.45 -0.91
N ALA A 137 -1.09 -16.76 -0.41
CA ALA A 137 -2.30 -17.41 0.09
C ALA A 137 -2.95 -18.27 -1.00
N THR A 138 -3.08 -17.75 -2.21
CA THR A 138 -3.63 -18.47 -3.38
C THR A 138 -2.80 -19.70 -3.75
N ARG A 139 -1.50 -19.70 -3.49
CA ARG A 139 -0.65 -20.88 -3.71
C ARG A 139 -0.56 -21.81 -2.50
N GLY A 140 -1.12 -21.42 -1.35
CA GLY A 140 -1.03 -22.19 -0.10
C GLY A 140 0.40 -22.30 0.43
N VAL A 141 1.28 -21.40 -0.01
CA VAL A 141 2.69 -21.39 0.41
C VAL A 141 2.79 -20.64 1.73
N LEU A 142 3.66 -21.07 2.63
CA LEU A 142 4.02 -20.30 3.81
C LEU A 142 5.37 -19.63 3.59
N GLU A 143 5.48 -18.38 4.02
CA GLU A 143 6.75 -17.66 3.98
C GLU A 143 7.61 -18.08 5.17
N ALA A 144 8.75 -18.71 4.90
CA ALA A 144 9.74 -19.08 5.90
C ALA A 144 10.62 -17.88 6.27
N LYS A 145 11.12 -17.85 7.51
CA LYS A 145 12.06 -16.82 7.97
C LYS A 145 13.38 -16.88 7.19
N SER A 146 13.87 -18.08 6.88
CA SER A 146 15.07 -18.28 6.07
C SER A 146 14.75 -18.22 4.58
N PHE A 147 15.56 -17.49 3.81
CA PHE A 147 15.39 -17.39 2.35
C PHE A 147 15.49 -18.78 1.68
N ASN A 148 16.40 -19.63 2.14
CA ASN A 148 16.66 -20.93 1.53
C ASN A 148 15.52 -21.93 1.74
N GLU A 149 14.72 -21.75 2.78
CA GLU A 149 13.56 -22.61 3.10
C GLU A 149 12.29 -22.20 2.35
N ASN A 150 12.29 -21.05 1.68
CA ASN A 150 11.14 -20.57 0.92
C ASN A 150 10.96 -21.35 -0.39
N SER A 151 9.70 -21.44 -0.86
CA SER A 151 9.39 -22.01 -2.17
C SER A 151 10.04 -21.20 -3.30
N MET A 152 10.24 -21.82 -4.45
CA MET A 152 10.86 -21.17 -5.61
C MET A 152 10.13 -19.89 -6.03
N LEU A 153 8.79 -19.88 -5.98
CA LEU A 153 7.98 -18.69 -6.25
C LEU A 153 8.35 -17.53 -5.33
N VAL A 154 8.44 -17.78 -4.02
CA VAL A 154 8.77 -16.75 -3.04
C VAL A 154 10.20 -16.24 -3.23
N LYS A 155 11.14 -17.14 -3.52
CA LYS A 155 12.53 -16.79 -3.82
C LYS A 155 12.64 -15.88 -5.04
N VAL A 156 11.97 -16.22 -6.13
CA VAL A 156 11.95 -15.43 -7.37
C VAL A 156 11.40 -14.04 -7.11
N ILE A 157 10.24 -13.92 -6.45
CA ILE A 157 9.65 -12.62 -6.14
C ILE A 157 10.60 -11.77 -5.27
N LYS A 158 11.21 -12.37 -4.25
CA LYS A 158 12.19 -11.67 -3.38
C LYS A 158 13.42 -11.21 -4.16
N LEU A 159 13.98 -12.05 -5.04
CA LEU A 159 15.10 -11.68 -5.91
C LEU A 159 14.73 -10.54 -6.86
N CYS A 160 13.57 -10.63 -7.53
CA CYS A 160 13.07 -9.56 -8.39
C CYS A 160 12.91 -8.24 -7.63
N ASN A 161 12.39 -8.28 -6.40
CA ASN A 161 12.29 -7.11 -5.54
C ASN A 161 13.66 -6.50 -5.20
N ILE A 162 14.64 -7.33 -4.82
CA ILE A 162 16.01 -6.85 -4.51
C ILE A 162 16.64 -6.21 -5.74
N ILE A 163 16.55 -6.86 -6.91
CA ILE A 163 17.08 -6.33 -8.17
C ILE A 163 16.41 -4.99 -8.50
N PHE A 164 15.08 -4.92 -8.40
CA PHE A 164 14.33 -3.69 -8.63
C PHE A 164 14.81 -2.56 -7.71
N VAL A 165 14.97 -2.82 -6.41
CA VAL A 165 15.46 -1.83 -5.44
C VAL A 165 16.88 -1.37 -5.78
N ILE A 166 17.78 -2.28 -6.15
CA ILE A 166 19.16 -1.94 -6.55
C ILE A 166 19.15 -1.06 -7.79
N LEU A 167 18.44 -1.46 -8.84
CA LEU A 167 18.34 -0.70 -10.09
C LEU A 167 17.75 0.69 -9.85
N TYR A 168 16.68 0.77 -9.06
CA TYR A 168 16.07 2.05 -8.69
C TYR A 168 17.04 2.94 -7.90
N THR A 169 17.75 2.38 -6.92
CA THR A 169 18.70 3.12 -6.08
C THR A 169 19.88 3.64 -6.91
N VAL A 170 20.44 2.80 -7.78
CA VAL A 170 21.50 3.19 -8.71
C VAL A 170 21.02 4.31 -9.62
N TRP A 171 19.87 4.12 -10.29
CA TRP A 171 19.28 5.14 -11.15
C TRP A 171 19.06 6.46 -10.39
N PHE A 172 18.55 6.40 -9.17
CA PHE A 172 18.30 7.57 -8.33
C PHE A 172 19.58 8.33 -7.98
N ILE A 173 20.65 7.64 -7.59
CA ILE A 173 21.95 8.25 -7.26
C ILE A 173 22.57 8.94 -8.48
N PHE A 174 22.46 8.35 -9.67
CA PHE A 174 23.03 8.91 -10.91
C PHE A 174 22.15 9.99 -11.58
N ASN A 175 20.93 10.22 -11.09
CA ASN A 175 19.99 11.21 -11.64
C ASN A 175 19.53 12.25 -10.61
N ILE A 176 20.24 12.34 -9.47
CA ILE A 176 20.23 13.48 -8.53
C ILE A 176 21.24 14.52 -9.01
#